data_AF-A0A946SGW4-F1
#
_entry.id   AF-A0A946SGW4-F1
#
_cell.length_a   1.000
_cell.length_b   1.000
_cell.length_c   1.000
_cell.angle_alpha   90.00
_cell.angle_beta   90.00
_cell.angle_gamma   90.00
#
_symmetry.space_group_name_H-M   'P 1'
#
loop_
_entity.id
_entity.type
_entity.pdbx_description
1 polymer ?
#
loop_
_entity_poly.entity_id
_entity_poly.type
_entity_poly.pdbx_seq_one_letter_code
_entity_poly.pdbx_strand_id
1 'polypeptide(L)'
;MSQIKKFFSLLLFYFTVIHTNSANELFVCTSMNQDNNTTDNWLLNNDNNTIEKSNTYSDDTLGGFKITKSDNKSLIWEKVTSKNRNTYVLDKNTMRQSITLLSISEDGKMTLDKRFFATCQSIKSSSVK
;
A
#
# COMPACT_ATOMS: atom_id res chain seq x y z
N MET A 1 20.39 31.60 55.80
CA MET A 1 19.70 32.82 55.33
C MET A 1 20.27 33.17 53.96
N SER A 2 19.55 32.80 52.88
CA SER A 2 18.73 33.68 51.99
C SER A 2 19.61 34.31 50.88
N GLN A 3 19.41 34.17 49.57
CA GLN A 3 18.24 34.11 48.67
C GLN A 3 18.64 33.37 47.37
N ILE A 4 17.93 32.32 46.91
CA ILE A 4 16.94 32.26 45.81
C ILE A 4 17.33 32.92 44.47
N LYS A 5 17.04 32.17 43.39
CA LYS A 5 16.93 32.49 41.94
C LYS A 5 18.19 32.05 41.17
N LYS A 6 18.14 31.06 40.28
CA LYS A 6 17.29 31.01 39.09
C LYS A 6 16.99 29.56 38.66
N PHE A 7 15.70 29.28 38.49
CA PHE A 7 15.17 28.23 37.62
C PHE A 7 15.76 28.39 36.20
N PHE A 8 16.28 27.32 35.61
CA PHE A 8 16.47 27.26 34.16
C PHE A 8 16.00 25.93 33.59
N SER A 9 14.87 26.03 32.88
CA SER A 9 14.46 25.27 31.71
C SER A 9 14.59 23.75 31.79
N LEU A 10 13.57 23.04 32.27
CA LEU A 10 12.37 22.70 31.48
C LEU A 10 12.70 22.06 30.12
N LEU A 11 12.52 20.74 30.11
CA LEU A 11 12.12 19.87 29.01
C LEU A 11 12.78 20.08 27.63
N LEU A 12 13.80 19.26 27.38
CA LEU A 12 13.98 18.65 26.05
C LEU A 12 12.83 17.66 25.81
N PHE A 13 11.65 18.20 25.49
CA PHE A 13 10.72 17.47 24.63
C PHE A 13 11.43 17.35 23.29
N TYR A 14 12.14 16.24 23.08
CA TYR A 14 12.33 15.76 21.73
C TYR A 14 10.93 15.58 21.15
N PHE A 15 10.55 16.52 20.29
CA PHE A 15 9.42 16.38 19.41
C PHE A 15 9.67 15.11 18.58
N THR A 16 9.19 13.96 19.08
CA THR A 16 8.73 12.94 18.18
C THR A 16 7.53 13.57 17.49
N VAL A 17 7.77 14.14 16.30
CA VAL A 17 6.65 14.40 15.40
C VAL A 17 6.19 13.03 14.94
N ILE A 18 5.39 12.37 15.78
CA ILE A 18 4.59 11.25 15.35
C ILE A 18 3.54 11.89 14.44
N HIS A 19 3.84 11.95 13.15
CA HIS A 19 2.81 12.19 12.15
C HIS A 19 1.90 10.96 12.16
N THR A 20 0.96 10.89 13.10
CA THR A 20 -0.18 9.97 13.01
C THR A 20 -1.14 10.51 11.96
N ASN A 21 -0.72 10.47 10.69
CA ASN A 21 -1.65 10.55 9.56
C ASN A 21 -1.96 9.11 9.16
N SER A 22 -2.70 8.39 9.99
CA SER A 22 -3.29 7.10 9.62
C SER A 22 -4.50 7.33 8.70
N ALA A 23 -4.28 8.01 7.59
CA ALA A 23 -5.26 8.08 6.53
C ALA A 23 -5.13 6.81 5.70
N ASN A 24 -6.16 5.96 5.74
CA ASN A 24 -6.29 4.89 4.76
C ASN A 24 -6.41 5.54 3.36
N GLU A 25 -5.63 5.05 2.41
CA GLU A 25 -5.64 5.55 1.03
C GLU A 25 -6.32 4.52 0.13
N LEU A 26 -7.32 4.93 -0.63
CA LEU A 26 -8.02 4.07 -1.58
C LEU A 26 -7.46 4.30 -2.99
N PHE A 27 -6.96 3.25 -3.63
CA PHE A 27 -6.59 3.30 -5.04
C PHE A 27 -7.62 2.56 -5.89
N VAL A 28 -8.23 3.25 -6.86
CA VAL A 28 -9.13 2.65 -7.84
C VAL A 28 -8.34 2.46 -9.12
N CYS A 29 -8.08 1.21 -9.51
CA CYS A 29 -7.21 0.85 -10.63
C CYS A 29 -7.99 0.12 -11.73
N THR A 30 -8.08 0.71 -12.91
CA THR A 30 -8.76 0.12 -14.06
C THR A 30 -7.76 -0.40 -15.08
N SER A 31 -7.80 -1.70 -15.36
CA SER A 31 -7.07 -2.31 -16.47
C SER A 31 -8.00 -2.50 -17.67
N MET A 32 -7.57 -2.01 -18.83
CA MET A 32 -8.18 -2.35 -20.12
C MET A 32 -7.43 -3.54 -20.69
N ASN A 33 -8.01 -4.74 -20.60
CA ASN A 33 -7.57 -5.87 -21.42
C ASN A 33 -8.55 -6.03 -22.59
N GLN A 34 -8.06 -6.55 -23.72
CA GLN A 34 -8.73 -6.58 -25.02
C GLN A 34 -10.20 -7.04 -25.01
N ASP A 35 -10.63 -7.77 -23.98
CA ASP A 35 -11.99 -8.34 -23.90
C ASP A 35 -12.83 -7.83 -22.72
N ASN A 36 -12.27 -7.12 -21.73
CA ASN A 36 -13.02 -6.61 -20.56
C ASN A 36 -12.26 -5.53 -19.78
N ASN A 37 -13.02 -4.57 -19.25
CA ASN A 37 -12.54 -3.62 -18.24
C ASN A 37 -12.64 -4.27 -16.87
N THR A 38 -11.52 -4.38 -16.16
CA THR A 38 -11.50 -4.82 -14.76
C THR A 38 -11.09 -3.64 -13.89
N THR A 39 -11.88 -3.36 -12.86
CA THR A 39 -11.57 -2.32 -11.87
C THR A 39 -11.30 -2.98 -10.52
N ASP A 40 -10.11 -2.73 -10.00
CA ASP A 40 -9.65 -3.19 -8.71
C ASP A 40 -9.59 -2.02 -7.73
N ASN A 41 -10.22 -2.17 -6.57
CA ASN A 41 -10.13 -1.21 -5.47
C ASN A 41 -9.11 -1.71 -4.45
N TRP A 42 -8.11 -0.90 -4.13
CA TRP A 42 -7.05 -1.22 -3.18
C TRP A 42 -7.11 -0.30 -1.98
N LEU A 43 -7.31 -0.85 -0.80
CA LEU A 43 -7.29 -0.11 0.46
C LEU A 43 -5.92 -0.27 1.11
N LEU A 44 -5.13 0.81 1.10
CA LEU A 44 -3.87 0.89 1.82
C LEU A 44 -4.15 1.24 3.28
N ASN A 45 -3.71 0.37 4.18
CA ASN A 45 -3.70 0.62 5.61
C ASN A 45 -2.25 0.89 6.05
N ASN A 46 -2.00 2.14 6.44
CA ASN A 46 -0.66 2.58 6.82
C ASN A 46 -0.25 2.09 8.22
N ASP A 47 -1.20 1.75 9.09
CA ASP A 47 -0.93 1.35 10.48
C ASP A 47 -0.38 -0.08 10.57
N ASN A 48 -0.86 -0.96 9.69
CA ASN A 48 -0.45 -2.36 9.64
C ASN A 48 0.47 -2.69 8.45
N ASN A 49 0.80 -1.68 7.63
CA ASN A 49 1.58 -1.84 6.40
C ASN A 49 1.03 -2.95 5.49
N THR A 50 -0.29 -3.03 5.38
CA THR A 50 -0.99 -3.93 4.46
C THR A 50 -1.76 -3.17 3.41
N ILE A 51 -2.01 -3.84 2.30
CA ILE A 51 -2.95 -3.36 1.30
C ILE A 51 -3.92 -4.49 0.94
N GLU A 52 -5.18 -4.15 0.87
CA GLU A 52 -6.26 -5.11 0.68
C GLU A 52 -7.01 -4.80 -0.59
N LYS A 53 -7.42 -5.85 -1.30
CA LYS A 53 -8.27 -5.71 -2.48
C LYS A 53 -9.73 -5.70 -2.02
N SER A 54 -10.40 -4.57 -2.13
CA SER A 54 -11.84 -4.47 -1.94
C SER A 54 -12.52 -5.08 -3.17
N ASN A 55 -13.14 -6.24 -3.00
CA ASN A 55 -13.96 -6.85 -4.03
C ASN A 55 -15.40 -6.94 -3.50
N THR A 56 -16.36 -6.31 -4.18
CA THR A 56 -17.76 -6.23 -3.73
C THR A 56 -18.50 -7.58 -3.80
N TYR A 57 -17.91 -8.60 -4.44
CA TYR A 57 -18.58 -9.87 -4.80
C TYR A 57 -17.86 -11.14 -4.32
N SER A 58 -16.82 -11.02 -3.50
CA SER A 58 -16.17 -12.20 -2.94
C SER A 58 -16.03 -12.04 -1.44
N ASP A 59 -16.54 -13.03 -0.71
CA ASP A 59 -16.21 -13.30 0.70
C ASP A 59 -14.70 -13.55 0.93
N ASP A 60 -13.86 -13.33 -0.10
CA ASP A 60 -12.42 -13.12 -0.02
C ASP A 60 -12.11 -11.83 0.77
N THR A 61 -12.35 -11.91 2.07
CA THR A 61 -11.45 -11.37 3.10
C THR A 61 -10.09 -12.12 3.10
N LEU A 62 -9.65 -12.65 1.95
CA LEU A 62 -8.50 -13.54 1.79
C LEU A 62 -7.18 -12.78 1.78
N GLY A 63 -6.77 -12.34 2.96
CA GLY A 63 -5.39 -12.07 3.34
C GLY A 63 -4.79 -10.81 2.71
N GLY A 64 -4.44 -9.84 3.56
CA GLY A 64 -3.73 -8.63 3.16
C GLY A 64 -2.50 -8.96 2.31
N PHE A 65 -2.33 -8.21 1.22
CA PHE A 65 -1.10 -8.27 0.44
C PHE A 65 0.00 -7.62 1.27
N LYS A 66 1.19 -8.23 1.25
CA LYS A 66 2.34 -7.69 1.97
C LYS A 66 2.89 -6.52 1.18
N ILE A 67 3.00 -5.36 1.81
CA ILE A 67 3.73 -4.24 1.24
C ILE A 67 5.23 -4.52 1.37
N THR A 68 5.91 -4.62 0.24
CA THR A 68 7.37 -4.82 0.18
C THR A 68 8.11 -3.49 0.06
N LYS A 69 7.43 -2.44 -0.41
CA LYS A 69 7.97 -1.08 -0.49
C LYS A 69 6.86 -0.03 -0.48
N SER A 70 7.02 1.01 0.32
CA SER A 70 6.18 2.22 0.25
C SER A 70 7.06 3.44 0.45
N ASP A 71 7.19 4.27 -0.59
CA ASP A 71 7.86 5.56 -0.53
C ASP A 71 7.07 6.62 -1.31
N ASN A 72 7.61 7.83 -1.46
CA ASN A 72 6.92 8.93 -2.14
C ASN A 72 6.75 8.70 -3.65
N LYS A 73 7.49 7.78 -4.26
CA LYS A 73 7.48 7.52 -5.71
C LYS A 73 6.73 6.25 -6.08
N SER A 74 6.71 5.27 -5.17
CA SER A 74 6.28 3.91 -5.48
C SER A 74 5.60 3.24 -4.30
N LEU A 75 4.62 2.39 -4.62
CA LEU A 75 4.02 1.43 -3.70
C LEU A 75 4.11 0.05 -4.35
N ILE A 76 4.68 -0.92 -3.63
CA ILE A 76 4.86 -2.28 -4.11
C ILE A 76 4.29 -3.24 -3.09
N TRP A 77 3.44 -4.14 -3.57
CA TRP A 77 2.85 -5.19 -2.76
C TRP A 77 2.81 -6.51 -3.50
N GLU A 78 2.80 -7.60 -2.74
CA GLU A 78 2.76 -8.93 -3.29
C GLU A 78 1.88 -9.89 -2.48
N LYS A 79 1.40 -10.93 -3.16
CA LYS A 79 0.82 -12.11 -2.55
C LYS A 79 1.55 -13.32 -3.10
N VAL A 80 2.16 -14.08 -2.18
CA VAL A 80 2.92 -15.29 -2.49
C VAL A 80 2.18 -16.47 -1.87
N THR A 81 1.92 -17.48 -2.68
CA THR A 81 1.43 -18.79 -2.24
C THR A 81 2.45 -19.85 -2.67
N SER A 82 2.20 -21.12 -2.33
CA SER A 82 3.04 -22.23 -2.81
C SER A 82 3.04 -22.41 -4.33
N LYS A 83 2.03 -21.87 -5.03
CA LYS A 83 1.85 -22.05 -6.48
C LYS A 83 1.95 -20.77 -7.28
N ASN A 84 1.82 -19.60 -6.65
CA ASN A 84 1.72 -18.33 -7.37
C ASN A 84 2.47 -17.21 -6.65
N ARG A 85 2.96 -16.25 -7.43
CA ARG A 85 3.45 -14.96 -6.93
C ARG A 85 2.86 -13.82 -7.76
N ASN A 86 2.02 -13.02 -7.11
CA ASN A 86 1.38 -11.87 -7.73
C ASN A 86 2.04 -10.61 -7.19
N THR A 87 2.66 -9.81 -8.06
CA THR A 87 3.35 -8.56 -7.69
C THR A 87 2.69 -7.38 -8.38
N TYR A 88 2.47 -6.33 -7.60
CA TYR A 88 1.85 -5.08 -8.03
C TYR A 88 2.82 -3.94 -7.72
N VAL A 89 3.08 -3.11 -8.72
CA VAL A 89 3.94 -1.93 -8.59
C VAL A 89 3.16 -0.72 -9.08
N LEU A 90 2.83 0.18 -8.17
CA LEU A 90 2.22 1.48 -8.47
C LEU A 90 3.30 2.55 -8.48
N ASP A 91 3.43 3.27 -9.59
CA ASP A 91 4.13 4.54 -9.65
C ASP A 91 3.18 5.65 -9.17
N LYS A 92 3.51 6.30 -8.04
CA LYS A 92 2.65 7.30 -7.40
C LYS A 92 2.64 8.64 -8.15
N ASN A 93 3.60 8.89 -9.04
CA ASN A 93 3.66 10.14 -9.81
C ASN A 93 2.76 10.07 -11.05
N THR A 94 2.75 8.92 -11.71
CA THR A 94 1.99 8.70 -12.95
C THR A 94 0.66 7.97 -12.72
N MET A 95 0.46 7.44 -11.51
CA MET A 95 -0.64 6.56 -11.14
C MET A 95 -0.81 5.36 -12.08
N ARG A 96 0.30 4.89 -12.66
CA ARG A 96 0.32 3.67 -13.47
C ARG A 96 0.71 2.50 -12.60
N GLN A 97 -0.08 1.44 -12.67
CA GLN A 97 0.20 0.18 -12.01
C GLN A 97 0.65 -0.85 -13.03
N SER A 98 1.73 -1.57 -12.72
CA SER A 98 2.11 -2.79 -13.41
C SER A 98 1.79 -4.00 -12.54
N ILE A 99 1.24 -5.04 -13.17
CA ILE A 99 0.80 -6.27 -12.51
C ILE A 99 1.54 -7.42 -13.16
N THR A 100 2.25 -8.20 -12.36
CA THR A 100 2.99 -9.39 -12.80
C THR A 100 2.47 -10.60 -12.04
N LEU A 101 1.93 -11.57 -12.76
CA LEU A 101 1.44 -12.84 -12.23
C LEU A 101 2.40 -13.95 -12.66
N LEU A 102 2.96 -14.65 -11.68
CA LEU A 102 3.87 -15.76 -11.88
C LEU A 102 3.29 -17.04 -11.31
N SER A 103 3.44 -18.15 -12.01
CA SER A 103 3.27 -19.50 -11.48
C SER A 103 4.59 -20.03 -10.92
N ILE A 104 4.50 -20.88 -9.90
CA ILE A 104 5.61 -21.55 -9.23
C ILE A 104 5.38 -23.06 -9.36
N SER A 105 6.30 -23.75 -10.05
CA SER A 105 6.27 -25.21 -10.13
C SER A 105 6.78 -25.87 -8.83
N GLU A 106 6.58 -27.18 -8.71
CA GLU A 106 6.96 -27.95 -7.51
C GLU A 106 8.45 -27.88 -7.18
N ASP A 107 9.31 -27.70 -8.20
CA ASP A 107 10.76 -27.49 -8.07
C ASP A 107 11.15 -26.03 -7.74
N GLY A 108 10.17 -25.14 -7.55
CA GLY A 108 10.36 -23.73 -7.22
C GLY A 108 10.67 -22.82 -8.41
N LYS A 109 10.65 -23.34 -9.65
CA LYS A 109 10.86 -22.51 -10.84
C LYS A 109 9.66 -21.58 -11.07
N MET A 110 9.96 -20.30 -11.31
CA MET A 110 8.96 -19.28 -11.61
C MET A 110 8.77 -19.10 -13.11
N THR A 111 7.52 -19.07 -13.57
CA THR A 111 7.14 -18.80 -14.97
C THR A 111 6.19 -17.60 -15.03
N LEU A 112 6.36 -16.73 -16.04
CA LEU A 112 5.46 -15.59 -16.26
C LEU A 112 4.15 -16.06 -16.89
N ASP A 113 3.05 -15.92 -16.16
CA ASP A 113 1.72 -16.25 -16.67
C ASP A 113 1.14 -15.06 -17.44
N LYS A 114 1.15 -13.89 -16.80
CA LYS A 114 0.59 -12.66 -17.39
C LYS A 114 1.27 -11.42 -16.84
N ARG A 115 1.39 -10.40 -17.71
CA ARG A 115 1.70 -9.04 -17.32
C ARG A 115 0.71 -8.08 -17.98
N PHE A 116 0.21 -7.14 -17.21
CA PHE A 116 -0.69 -6.11 -17.70
C PHE A 116 -0.56 -4.84 -16.85
N PHE A 117 -1.19 -3.78 -17.33
CA PHE A 117 -1.12 -2.46 -16.73
C PHE A 117 -2.52 -1.96 -16.40
N ALA A 118 -2.61 -1.16 -15.35
CA ALA A 118 -3.81 -0.44 -14.96
C ALA A 118 -3.49 1.05 -14.78
N THR A 119 -4.48 1.89 -15.03
CA THR A 119 -4.45 3.30 -14.64
C THR A 119 -5.20 3.43 -13.33
N CYS A 120 -4.58 4.06 -12.34
CA CYS A 120 -5.12 4.20 -11.00
C CYS A 120 -5.49 5.65 -10.70
N GLN A 121 -6.33 5.82 -9.68
CA GLN A 121 -6.63 7.09 -9.05
C GLN A 121 -6.56 6.90 -7.53
N SER A 122 -5.98 7.87 -6.83
CA SER A 122 -5.97 7.89 -5.37
C SER A 122 -7.15 8.71 -4.87
N ILE A 123 -7.94 8.11 -3.99
CA ILE A 123 -9.01 8.75 -3.25
C ILE A 123 -8.52 8.84 -1.80
N LYS A 124 -8.06 10.02 -1.42
CA LYS A 124 -7.68 10.31 -0.04
C LYS A 124 -8.92 10.78 0.70
N SER A 125 -9.26 10.13 1.81
CA SER A 125 -10.19 10.71 2.76
C SER A 125 -9.58 11.99 3.30
N SER A 126 -10.10 13.13 2.86
CA SER A 126 -9.80 14.40 3.50
C SER A 126 -10.43 14.36 4.88
N SER A 127 -9.61 14.21 5.91
CA SER A 127 -10.01 14.53 7.28
C SER A 127 -10.57 15.96 7.25
N VAL A 128 -11.87 16.07 7.48
CA VAL A 128 -12.54 17.35 7.76
C VAL A 128 -11.79 17.95 8.94
N LYS A 129 -11.13 19.08 8.71
CA LYS A 129 -10.48 19.88 9.75
C LYS A 129 -11.52 20.45 10.70
#